data_AF-A0A2N9B6P7-F1
#
_entry.id   AF-A0A2N9B6P7-F1
#
_cell.length_a   1.000
_cell.length_b   1.000
_cell.length_c   1.000
_cell.angle_alpha   90.00
_cell.angle_beta   90.00
_cell.angle_gamma   90.00
#
_symmetry.space_group_name_H-M   'P 1'
#
loop_
_entity.id
_entity.type
_entity.pdbx_description
1 polymer ?
#
loop_
_entity_poly.entity_id
_entity_poly.type
_entity_poly.pdbx_seq_one_letter_code
_entity_poly.pdbx_strand_id
1 'polypeptide(L)'
;MIEAVGLTKRYGDKTAVYNLSFQVRPGAVTGFLGPNGSGKSTTMRMILGLDNPTAGHVTIGGYPYRKLPNAPRQVGALLDAKAVHGGRAARNHLLCLAQLSGIPAKRVDEVLGVVGLQDVAKKRSKGFSLGMGQRLGIAAALLGDPQVLLFDEPVNGLDPEGILWVRNLMKALAAEGRTVFVSSHLMSEMALTADHLIVIGRGQLLADMSVTDFISANSADFARVRTPDTEPQQREKLSAALTESGGHVLPEQDGALRVTGLPLPRISDIAHDHDVRLWELSPHQASLEEAYMRMTQGAVDYRSTIDQKEGLQQPLPPGAQPPMPVPGQGQPGWYAPPPPQQGGHPFAMPPQGAPGQAPSGPYGAPGGTPAPPAASAAAPPNPYAQPPGHSPQPSAQQPAPQAPQPPAQPAAQAPQAPAVPAGEAPQAPAMPAAPAPQASAAPAPPASAPTSDLTKPEDPR
;
A
#
# COMPACT_ATOMS: atom_id res chain seq x y z
N MET A 1 -15.25 4.09 -15.14
CA MET A 1 -14.84 5.43 -14.65
C MET A 1 -15.54 5.72 -13.34
N ILE A 2 -14.82 6.26 -12.36
CA ILE A 2 -15.36 6.83 -11.11
C ILE A 2 -15.18 8.34 -11.17
N GLU A 3 -16.17 9.10 -10.75
CA GLU A 3 -16.11 10.55 -10.69
C GLU A 3 -16.60 11.04 -9.32
N ALA A 4 -15.76 11.80 -8.63
CA ALA A 4 -16.05 12.46 -7.37
C ALA A 4 -16.03 13.97 -7.57
N VAL A 5 -17.10 14.67 -7.15
CA VAL A 5 -17.24 16.13 -7.32
C VAL A 5 -17.64 16.76 -5.99
N GLY A 6 -16.76 17.59 -5.46
CA GLY A 6 -16.98 18.38 -4.24
C GLY A 6 -17.28 17.52 -3.00
N LEU A 7 -16.78 16.28 -2.94
CA LEU A 7 -17.12 15.35 -1.87
C LEU A 7 -16.70 15.91 -0.52
N THR A 8 -17.68 16.01 0.38
CA THR A 8 -17.46 16.44 1.75
C THR A 8 -18.14 15.46 2.70
N LYS A 9 -17.43 15.04 3.75
CA LYS A 9 -17.96 14.18 4.80
C LYS A 9 -17.61 14.71 6.18
N ARG A 10 -18.65 14.99 6.97
CA ARG A 10 -18.55 15.37 8.38
C ARG A 10 -19.15 14.30 9.28
N TYR A 11 -18.48 14.02 10.39
CA TYR A 11 -18.97 13.21 11.50
C TYR A 11 -19.03 14.10 12.73
N GLY A 12 -20.24 14.59 13.05
CA GLY A 12 -20.41 15.66 14.04
C GLY A 12 -19.58 16.88 13.64
N ASP A 13 -18.68 17.31 14.54
CA ASP A 13 -17.81 18.46 14.32
C ASP A 13 -16.55 18.14 13.50
N LYS A 14 -16.21 16.85 13.35
CA LYS A 14 -15.01 16.44 12.62
C LYS A 14 -15.28 16.30 11.13
N THR A 15 -14.60 17.10 10.32
CA THR A 15 -14.58 16.94 8.85
C THR A 15 -13.53 15.91 8.47
N ALA A 16 -13.97 14.76 7.93
CA ALA A 16 -13.09 13.68 7.49
C ALA A 16 -12.63 13.85 6.03
N VAL A 17 -13.48 14.41 5.19
CA VAL A 17 -13.21 14.72 3.78
C VAL A 17 -13.82 16.09 3.49
N TYR A 18 -13.08 16.96 2.80
CA TYR A 18 -13.51 18.33 2.50
C TYR A 18 -13.26 18.67 1.03
N ASN A 19 -14.34 18.98 0.30
CA ASN A 19 -14.32 19.43 -1.09
C ASN A 19 -13.42 18.60 -2.03
N LEU A 20 -13.43 17.27 -1.88
CA LEU A 20 -12.58 16.38 -2.65
C LEU A 20 -13.19 16.10 -4.03
N SER A 21 -12.46 16.46 -5.10
CA SER A 21 -12.86 16.21 -6.49
C SER A 21 -11.74 15.50 -7.25
N PHE A 22 -12.05 14.42 -7.94
CA PHE A 22 -11.08 13.65 -8.75
C PHE A 22 -11.82 12.69 -9.70
N GLN A 23 -11.07 12.15 -10.65
CA GLN A 23 -11.57 11.15 -11.58
C GLN A 23 -10.67 9.92 -11.62
N VAL A 24 -11.28 8.74 -11.72
CA VAL A 24 -10.58 7.47 -11.91
C VAL A 24 -10.94 6.92 -13.28
N ARG A 25 -9.95 6.89 -14.18
CA ARG A 25 -10.15 6.54 -15.59
C ARG A 25 -10.07 5.01 -15.81
N PRO A 26 -10.83 4.44 -16.75
CA PRO A 26 -10.64 3.06 -17.20
C PRO A 26 -9.27 2.88 -17.87
N GLY A 27 -8.75 1.66 -17.88
CA GLY A 27 -7.51 1.31 -18.58
C GLY A 27 -6.22 1.64 -17.82
N ALA A 28 -6.34 2.12 -16.57
CA ALA A 28 -5.21 2.51 -15.75
C ALA A 28 -5.43 2.10 -14.29
N VAL A 29 -4.34 1.82 -13.58
CA VAL A 29 -4.34 1.67 -12.14
C VAL A 29 -4.17 3.04 -11.50
N THR A 30 -5.18 3.48 -10.75
CA THR A 30 -5.12 4.73 -10.00
C THR A 30 -4.87 4.45 -8.52
N GLY A 31 -3.72 4.93 -8.04
CA GLY A 31 -3.32 4.90 -6.64
C GLY A 31 -3.96 6.02 -5.82
N PHE A 32 -4.44 5.69 -4.63
CA PHE A 32 -5.00 6.63 -3.67
C PHE A 32 -4.13 6.66 -2.42
N LEU A 33 -3.35 7.73 -2.29
CA LEU A 33 -2.33 7.90 -1.26
C LEU A 33 -2.72 8.97 -0.26
N GLY A 34 -2.24 8.85 0.97
CA GLY A 34 -2.47 9.83 2.02
C GLY A 34 -2.16 9.26 3.40
N PRO A 35 -1.94 10.09 4.42
CA PRO A 35 -1.54 9.60 5.73
C PRO A 35 -2.70 8.85 6.40
N ASN A 36 -2.42 8.16 7.49
CA ASN A 36 -3.50 7.60 8.31
C ASN A 36 -4.44 8.71 8.79
N GLY A 37 -5.74 8.47 8.68
CA GLY A 37 -6.75 9.48 9.01
C GLY A 37 -6.99 10.57 7.95
N SER A 38 -6.34 10.51 6.79
CA SER A 38 -6.55 11.46 5.68
C SER A 38 -7.92 11.40 5.03
N GLY A 39 -8.73 10.37 5.30
CA GLY A 39 -10.05 10.18 4.70
C GLY A 39 -10.12 9.12 3.61
N LYS A 40 -9.04 8.34 3.35
CA LYS A 40 -9.02 7.30 2.30
C LYS A 40 -10.20 6.33 2.34
N SER A 41 -10.33 5.59 3.43
CA SER A 41 -11.41 4.61 3.61
C SER A 41 -12.79 5.27 3.65
N THR A 42 -12.91 6.50 4.18
CA THR A 42 -14.15 7.27 4.15
C THR A 42 -14.57 7.58 2.71
N THR A 43 -13.65 8.03 1.87
CA THR A 43 -13.90 8.29 0.45
C THR A 43 -14.28 7.01 -0.29
N MET A 44 -13.58 5.90 -0.06
CA MET A 44 -13.93 4.60 -0.66
C MET A 44 -15.33 4.11 -0.27
N ARG A 45 -15.70 4.26 1.01
CA ARG A 45 -17.06 3.96 1.49
C ARG A 45 -18.12 4.86 0.85
N MET A 46 -17.81 6.14 0.61
CA MET A 46 -18.72 7.05 -0.09
C MET A 46 -18.93 6.63 -1.55
N ILE A 47 -17.87 6.23 -2.26
CA ILE A 47 -17.97 5.74 -3.66
C ILE A 47 -18.96 4.56 -3.74
N LEU A 48 -18.91 3.64 -2.78
CA LEU A 48 -19.79 2.46 -2.72
C LEU A 48 -21.16 2.73 -2.07
N GLY A 49 -21.46 3.98 -1.71
CA GLY A 49 -22.71 4.36 -1.06
C GLY A 49 -22.91 3.71 0.32
N LEU A 50 -21.85 3.25 0.97
CA LEU A 50 -21.87 2.80 2.37
C LEU A 50 -21.94 3.98 3.32
N ASP A 51 -21.33 5.10 2.94
CA ASP A 51 -21.44 6.38 3.61
C ASP A 51 -22.09 7.41 2.68
N ASN A 52 -23.06 8.17 3.18
CA ASN A 52 -23.61 9.29 2.42
C ASN A 52 -22.68 10.51 2.58
N PRO A 53 -22.28 11.19 1.49
CA PRO A 53 -21.60 12.47 1.59
C PRO A 53 -22.50 13.51 2.26
N THR A 54 -21.88 14.40 3.04
CA THR A 54 -22.55 15.58 3.61
C THR A 54 -22.83 16.62 2.53
N ALA A 55 -21.92 16.76 1.56
CA ALA A 55 -22.09 17.58 0.37
C ALA A 55 -21.29 16.98 -0.81
N GLY A 56 -21.61 17.41 -2.03
CA GLY A 56 -21.04 16.85 -3.25
C GLY A 56 -21.69 15.52 -3.65
N HIS A 57 -21.14 14.89 -4.69
CA HIS A 57 -21.64 13.62 -5.20
C HIS A 57 -20.53 12.76 -5.78
N VAL A 58 -20.83 11.47 -5.92
CA VAL A 58 -19.92 10.48 -6.50
C VAL A 58 -20.71 9.54 -7.40
N THR A 59 -20.14 9.24 -8.57
CA THR A 59 -20.75 8.36 -9.56
C THR A 59 -19.75 7.32 -10.06
N ILE A 60 -20.30 6.23 -10.56
CA ILE A 60 -19.59 5.15 -11.24
C ILE A 60 -20.30 4.94 -12.57
N GLY A 61 -19.61 5.20 -13.67
CA GLY A 61 -20.22 5.18 -15.01
C GLY A 61 -21.39 6.16 -15.15
N GLY A 62 -21.34 7.29 -14.46
CA GLY A 62 -22.40 8.33 -14.49
C GLY A 62 -23.55 8.11 -13.50
N TYR A 63 -23.59 7.00 -12.77
CA TYR A 63 -24.65 6.71 -11.80
C TYR A 63 -24.12 6.59 -10.37
N PRO A 64 -24.84 7.08 -9.35
CA PRO A 64 -24.54 6.73 -7.96
C PRO A 64 -24.63 5.22 -7.76
N TYR A 65 -23.76 4.64 -6.92
CA TYR A 65 -23.68 3.19 -6.70
C TYR A 65 -25.05 2.52 -6.45
N ARG A 66 -25.89 3.13 -5.59
CA ARG A 66 -27.22 2.61 -5.25
C ARG A 66 -28.21 2.56 -6.42
N LYS A 67 -27.93 3.29 -7.50
CA LYS A 67 -28.75 3.34 -8.71
C LYS A 67 -28.22 2.42 -9.82
N LEU A 68 -27.09 1.73 -9.61
CA LEU A 68 -26.56 0.80 -10.59
C LEU A 68 -27.42 -0.46 -10.69
N PRO A 69 -27.82 -0.89 -11.90
CA PRO A 69 -28.51 -2.15 -12.08
C PRO A 69 -27.59 -3.33 -11.74
N ASN A 70 -27.92 -4.10 -10.71
CA ASN A 70 -27.08 -5.20 -10.20
C ASN A 70 -25.62 -4.75 -9.93
N ALA A 71 -25.48 -3.79 -9.00
CA ALA A 71 -24.19 -3.19 -8.63
C ALA A 71 -23.05 -4.21 -8.38
N PRO A 72 -23.26 -5.37 -7.72
CA PRO A 72 -22.20 -6.36 -7.50
C PRO A 72 -21.57 -6.95 -8.78
N ARG A 73 -22.25 -6.87 -9.93
CA ARG A 73 -21.70 -7.27 -11.23
C ARG A 73 -20.92 -6.16 -11.94
N GLN A 74 -21.13 -4.91 -11.55
CA GLN A 74 -20.48 -3.76 -12.18
C GLN A 74 -19.27 -3.29 -11.37
N VAL A 75 -19.34 -3.45 -10.05
CA VAL A 75 -18.36 -2.94 -9.11
C VAL A 75 -17.94 -4.04 -8.14
N GLY A 76 -16.66 -4.38 -8.16
CA GLY A 76 -16.03 -5.25 -7.18
C GLY A 76 -15.30 -4.41 -6.15
N ALA A 77 -15.44 -4.74 -4.86
CA ALA A 77 -14.80 -3.99 -3.80
C ALA A 77 -14.22 -4.90 -2.72
N LEU A 78 -13.02 -4.55 -2.27
CA LEU A 78 -12.38 -5.08 -1.07
C LEU A 78 -12.07 -3.89 -0.16
N LEU A 79 -12.89 -3.68 0.87
CA LEU A 79 -12.68 -2.58 1.84
C LEU A 79 -12.07 -3.06 3.15
N ASP A 80 -12.29 -4.32 3.51
CA ASP A 80 -11.74 -4.93 4.71
C ASP A 80 -11.44 -6.41 4.42
N ALA A 81 -10.17 -6.78 4.57
CA ALA A 81 -9.66 -8.14 4.49
C ALA A 81 -10.41 -9.12 5.41
N LYS A 82 -10.94 -8.61 6.53
CA LYS A 82 -11.63 -9.39 7.57
C LYS A 82 -13.13 -9.52 7.33
N ALA A 83 -13.68 -8.93 6.26
CA ALA A 83 -15.10 -9.02 5.92
C ALA A 83 -15.53 -10.43 5.41
N VAL A 84 -14.79 -11.48 5.76
CA VAL A 84 -15.08 -12.87 5.44
C VAL A 84 -15.74 -13.54 6.64
N HIS A 85 -16.84 -14.26 6.42
CA HIS A 85 -17.51 -14.99 7.49
C HIS A 85 -16.71 -16.23 7.91
N GLY A 86 -15.98 -16.14 9.03
CA GLY A 86 -15.06 -17.16 9.53
C GLY A 86 -15.63 -18.58 9.70
N GLY A 87 -16.95 -18.70 9.93
CA GLY A 87 -17.63 -19.98 10.09
C GLY A 87 -17.83 -20.78 8.80
N ARG A 88 -17.69 -20.16 7.63
CA ARG A 88 -17.96 -20.78 6.31
C ARG A 88 -16.68 -21.25 5.64
N ALA A 89 -16.82 -22.30 4.82
CA ALA A 89 -15.79 -22.66 3.86
C ALA A 89 -15.60 -21.54 2.82
N ALA A 90 -14.38 -21.35 2.31
CA ALA A 90 -14.08 -20.30 1.33
C ALA A 90 -15.02 -20.33 0.12
N ARG A 91 -15.24 -21.52 -0.45
CA ARG A 91 -16.20 -21.72 -1.55
C ARG A 91 -17.63 -21.33 -1.17
N ASN A 92 -18.09 -21.72 0.03
CA ASN A 92 -19.45 -21.45 0.48
C ASN A 92 -19.66 -19.96 0.80
N HIS A 93 -18.61 -19.27 1.26
CA HIS A 93 -18.63 -17.82 1.44
C HIS A 93 -18.86 -17.12 0.09
N LEU A 94 -18.06 -17.45 -0.94
CA LEU A 94 -18.22 -16.89 -2.28
C LEU A 94 -19.54 -17.31 -2.95
N LEU A 95 -19.98 -18.56 -2.76
CA LEU A 95 -21.26 -19.05 -3.29
C LEU A 95 -22.45 -18.27 -2.73
N CYS A 96 -22.41 -17.92 -1.44
CA CYS A 96 -23.43 -17.08 -0.82
C CYS A 96 -23.49 -15.69 -1.48
N LEU A 97 -22.33 -15.05 -1.70
CA LEU A 97 -22.25 -13.76 -2.41
C LEU A 97 -22.73 -13.87 -3.86
N ALA A 98 -22.36 -14.96 -4.54
CA ALA A 98 -22.75 -15.23 -5.92
C ALA A 98 -24.28 -15.33 -6.04
N GLN A 99 -24.90 -16.13 -5.17
CA GLN A 99 -26.35 -16.33 -5.17
C GLN A 99 -27.13 -15.04 -4.90
N LEU A 100 -26.69 -14.21 -3.94
CA LEU A 100 -27.29 -12.91 -3.66
C LEU A 100 -27.22 -11.93 -4.85
N SER A 101 -26.24 -12.13 -5.74
CA SER A 101 -25.98 -11.27 -6.90
C SER A 101 -26.45 -11.88 -8.23
N GLY A 102 -27.12 -13.05 -8.17
CA GLY A 102 -27.55 -13.80 -9.35
C GLY A 102 -26.38 -14.30 -10.21
N ILE A 103 -25.21 -14.56 -9.64
CA ILE A 103 -24.00 -15.04 -10.30
C ILE A 103 -23.95 -16.58 -10.27
N PRO A 104 -23.64 -17.26 -11.39
CA PRO A 104 -23.59 -18.72 -11.43
C PRO A 104 -22.51 -19.30 -10.49
N ALA A 105 -22.78 -20.47 -9.92
CA ALA A 105 -21.83 -21.17 -9.05
C ALA A 105 -20.50 -21.49 -9.74
N LYS A 106 -20.50 -21.72 -11.06
CA LYS A 106 -19.28 -21.93 -11.87
C LYS A 106 -18.27 -20.80 -11.67
N ARG A 107 -18.74 -19.55 -11.59
CA ARG A 107 -17.89 -18.38 -11.43
C ARG A 107 -17.12 -18.39 -10.11
N VAL A 108 -17.66 -19.03 -9.07
CA VAL A 108 -16.99 -19.20 -7.77
C VAL A 108 -15.71 -20.02 -7.94
N ASP A 109 -15.80 -21.13 -8.67
CA ASP A 109 -14.68 -22.04 -8.88
C ASP A 109 -13.60 -21.40 -9.77
N GLU A 110 -14.00 -20.58 -10.75
CA GLU A 110 -13.10 -19.77 -11.58
C GLU A 110 -12.30 -18.75 -10.74
N VAL A 111 -12.97 -17.93 -9.92
CA VAL A 111 -12.27 -16.90 -9.13
C VAL A 111 -11.39 -17.51 -8.04
N LEU A 112 -11.75 -18.66 -7.47
CA LEU A 112 -10.88 -19.41 -6.56
C LEU A 112 -9.60 -19.89 -7.26
N GLY A 113 -9.69 -20.21 -8.56
CA GLY A 113 -8.53 -20.50 -9.40
C GLY A 113 -7.63 -19.30 -9.58
N VAL A 114 -8.20 -18.14 -9.93
CA VAL A 114 -7.45 -16.89 -10.12
C VAL A 114 -6.63 -16.50 -8.89
N VAL A 115 -7.17 -16.70 -7.68
CA VAL A 115 -6.49 -16.34 -6.43
C VAL A 115 -5.64 -17.47 -5.82
N GLY A 116 -5.62 -18.66 -6.45
CA GLY A 116 -4.84 -19.81 -5.99
C GLY A 116 -5.36 -20.44 -4.69
N LEU A 117 -6.68 -20.42 -4.44
CA LEU A 117 -7.29 -20.98 -3.22
C LEU A 117 -8.12 -22.24 -3.48
N GLN A 118 -7.96 -22.91 -4.62
CA GLN A 118 -8.73 -24.11 -4.98
C GLN A 118 -8.53 -25.26 -3.99
N ASP A 119 -7.29 -25.55 -3.58
CA ASP A 119 -6.98 -26.66 -2.67
C ASP A 119 -7.58 -26.48 -1.27
N VAL A 120 -7.77 -25.23 -0.86
CA VAL A 120 -8.34 -24.85 0.44
C VAL A 120 -9.79 -24.41 0.35
N ALA A 121 -10.45 -24.56 -0.81
CA ALA A 121 -11.81 -24.07 -1.07
C ALA A 121 -12.85 -24.62 -0.07
N LYS A 122 -12.64 -25.84 0.42
CA LYS A 122 -13.51 -26.53 1.41
C LYS A 122 -13.16 -26.22 2.87
N LYS A 123 -12.01 -25.58 3.13
CA LYS A 123 -11.56 -25.21 4.48
C LYS A 123 -12.28 -23.94 4.95
N ARG A 124 -12.56 -23.88 6.26
CA ARG A 124 -13.17 -22.71 6.91
C ARG A 124 -12.22 -21.52 6.90
N SER A 125 -12.73 -20.34 6.57
CA SER A 125 -11.96 -19.10 6.49
C SER A 125 -11.40 -18.63 7.84
N LYS A 126 -11.98 -19.01 8.98
CA LYS A 126 -11.40 -18.70 10.31
C LYS A 126 -9.98 -19.25 10.49
N GLY A 127 -9.61 -20.33 9.79
CA GLY A 127 -8.28 -20.93 9.83
C GLY A 127 -7.34 -20.45 8.71
N PHE A 128 -7.68 -19.35 8.03
CA PHE A 128 -6.85 -18.77 6.98
C PHE A 128 -5.84 -17.80 7.58
N SER A 129 -4.66 -17.71 6.97
CA SER A 129 -3.74 -16.61 7.25
C SER A 129 -4.34 -15.29 6.77
N LEU A 130 -3.76 -14.16 7.20
CA LEU A 130 -4.17 -12.84 6.73
C LEU A 130 -4.11 -12.76 5.19
N GLY A 131 -3.03 -13.24 4.58
CA GLY A 131 -2.89 -13.27 3.12
C GLY A 131 -3.88 -14.17 2.38
N MET A 132 -4.24 -15.33 2.96
CA MET A 132 -5.32 -16.17 2.40
C MET A 132 -6.68 -15.48 2.50
N GLY A 133 -6.94 -14.76 3.60
CA GLY A 133 -8.14 -13.93 3.77
C GLY A 133 -8.20 -12.80 2.73
N GLN A 134 -7.05 -12.14 2.50
CA GLN A 134 -6.89 -11.10 1.50
C GLN A 134 -7.21 -11.62 0.09
N ARG A 135 -6.61 -12.76 -0.30
CA ARG A 135 -6.88 -13.44 -1.57
C ARG A 135 -8.35 -13.80 -1.74
N LEU A 136 -8.99 -14.29 -0.67
CA LEU A 136 -10.43 -14.58 -0.69
C LEU A 136 -11.28 -13.31 -0.85
N GLY A 137 -10.88 -12.20 -0.23
CA GLY A 137 -11.50 -10.89 -0.43
C GLY A 137 -11.37 -10.37 -1.86
N ILE A 138 -10.20 -10.55 -2.47
CA ILE A 138 -9.97 -10.24 -3.89
C ILE A 138 -10.85 -11.12 -4.79
N ALA A 139 -10.98 -12.42 -4.49
CA ALA A 139 -11.89 -13.32 -5.22
C ALA A 139 -13.35 -12.86 -5.12
N ALA A 140 -13.78 -12.36 -3.96
CA ALA A 140 -15.11 -11.80 -3.79
C ALA A 140 -15.32 -10.54 -4.64
N ALA A 141 -14.31 -9.66 -4.74
CA ALA A 141 -14.36 -8.48 -5.61
C ALA A 141 -14.44 -8.87 -7.11
N LEU A 142 -13.75 -9.93 -7.53
CA LEU A 142 -13.73 -10.40 -8.93
C LEU A 142 -14.96 -11.23 -9.33
N LEU A 143 -15.79 -11.62 -8.36
CA LEU A 143 -16.88 -12.57 -8.54
C LEU A 143 -17.89 -12.13 -9.60
N GLY A 144 -18.22 -10.83 -9.63
CA GLY A 144 -19.16 -10.23 -10.56
C GLY A 144 -18.65 -10.02 -11.98
N ASP A 145 -17.37 -10.30 -12.24
CA ASP A 145 -16.64 -9.83 -13.42
C ASP A 145 -16.79 -8.32 -13.68
N PRO A 146 -16.48 -7.47 -12.67
CA PRO A 146 -16.80 -6.05 -12.71
C PRO A 146 -15.87 -5.25 -13.62
N GLN A 147 -16.41 -4.15 -14.14
CA GLN A 147 -15.67 -3.14 -14.91
C GLN A 147 -14.95 -2.13 -14.00
N VAL A 148 -15.35 -2.04 -12.74
CA VAL A 148 -14.77 -1.13 -11.75
C VAL A 148 -14.37 -1.91 -10.51
N LEU A 149 -13.12 -1.76 -10.08
CA LEU A 149 -12.55 -2.47 -8.95
C LEU A 149 -11.97 -1.48 -7.94
N LEU A 150 -12.37 -1.63 -6.67
CA LEU A 150 -11.90 -0.83 -5.55
C LEU A 150 -11.18 -1.73 -4.55
N PHE A 151 -9.96 -1.37 -4.19
CA PHE A 151 -9.15 -2.12 -3.25
C PHE A 151 -8.61 -1.20 -2.15
N ASP A 152 -9.06 -1.38 -0.92
CA ASP A 152 -8.53 -0.69 0.27
C ASP A 152 -7.40 -1.55 0.86
N GLU A 153 -6.16 -1.06 0.79
CA GLU A 153 -4.96 -1.71 1.33
C GLU A 153 -4.79 -3.18 0.91
N PRO A 154 -4.84 -3.50 -0.40
CA PRO A 154 -4.93 -4.88 -0.89
C PRO A 154 -3.68 -5.73 -0.61
N VAL A 155 -2.54 -5.09 -0.37
CA VAL A 155 -1.24 -5.73 -0.16
C VAL A 155 -0.93 -5.99 1.31
N ASN A 156 -1.76 -5.50 2.23
CA ASN A 156 -1.48 -5.57 3.66
C ASN A 156 -1.46 -7.03 4.15
N GLY A 157 -0.39 -7.42 4.83
CA GLY A 157 -0.23 -8.75 5.40
C GLY A 157 0.01 -9.87 4.39
N LEU A 158 0.38 -9.52 3.16
CA LEU A 158 0.90 -10.46 2.17
C LEU A 158 2.41 -10.61 2.30
N ASP A 159 2.89 -11.79 1.92
CA ASP A 159 4.29 -12.07 1.67
C ASP A 159 4.76 -11.43 0.35
N PRO A 160 6.08 -11.32 0.09
CA PRO A 160 6.59 -10.71 -1.13
C PRO A 160 6.03 -11.32 -2.43
N GLU A 161 5.80 -12.64 -2.45
CA GLU A 161 5.18 -13.32 -3.57
C GLU A 161 3.71 -12.89 -3.76
N GLY A 162 2.94 -12.80 -2.68
CA GLY A 162 1.56 -12.31 -2.70
C GLY A 162 1.45 -10.86 -3.17
N ILE A 163 2.38 -10.00 -2.75
CA ILE A 163 2.44 -8.60 -3.20
C ILE A 163 2.66 -8.52 -4.71
N LEU A 164 3.63 -9.29 -5.23
CA LEU A 164 3.89 -9.35 -6.68
C LEU A 164 2.68 -9.87 -7.46
N TRP A 165 2.00 -10.90 -6.94
CA TRP A 165 0.78 -11.42 -7.55
C TRP A 165 -0.34 -10.36 -7.61
N VAL A 166 -0.61 -9.64 -6.51
CA VAL A 166 -1.63 -8.57 -6.49
C VAL A 166 -1.28 -7.46 -7.47
N ARG A 167 -0.02 -7.03 -7.51
CA ARG A 167 0.46 -6.02 -8.47
C ARG A 167 0.18 -6.45 -9.91
N ASN A 168 0.58 -7.66 -10.27
CA ASN A 168 0.40 -8.18 -11.63
C ASN A 168 -1.08 -8.36 -11.97
N LEU A 169 -1.90 -8.79 -11.01
CA LEU A 169 -3.34 -8.88 -11.17
C LEU A 169 -3.95 -7.50 -11.48
N MET A 170 -3.62 -6.45 -10.72
CA MET A 170 -4.13 -5.10 -10.97
C MET A 170 -3.74 -4.57 -12.34
N LYS A 171 -2.47 -4.76 -12.74
CA LYS A 171 -1.99 -4.36 -14.07
C LYS A 171 -2.71 -5.11 -15.19
N ALA A 172 -2.92 -6.41 -15.04
CA ALA A 172 -3.67 -7.21 -16.01
C ALA A 172 -5.12 -6.71 -16.15
N LEU A 173 -5.80 -6.47 -15.02
CA LEU A 173 -7.17 -5.95 -15.01
C LEU A 173 -7.26 -4.56 -15.66
N ALA A 174 -6.30 -3.67 -15.41
CA ALA A 174 -6.23 -2.37 -16.07
C ALA A 174 -5.97 -2.52 -17.58
N ALA A 175 -5.08 -3.43 -17.99
CA ALA A 175 -4.80 -3.72 -19.40
C ALA A 175 -6.00 -4.28 -20.17
N GLU A 176 -6.94 -4.93 -19.49
CA GLU A 176 -8.25 -5.33 -20.05
C GLU A 176 -9.21 -4.13 -20.26
N GLY A 177 -8.83 -2.91 -19.88
CA GLY A 177 -9.65 -1.71 -19.97
C GLY A 177 -10.49 -1.43 -18.73
N ARG A 178 -10.34 -2.19 -17.64
CA ARG A 178 -11.11 -1.99 -16.40
C ARG A 178 -10.62 -0.75 -15.64
N THR A 179 -11.49 -0.19 -14.79
CA THR A 179 -11.13 0.89 -13.86
C THR A 179 -10.63 0.28 -12.55
N VAL A 180 -9.35 0.46 -12.19
CA VAL A 180 -8.78 -0.08 -10.95
C VAL A 180 -8.40 1.08 -10.03
N PHE A 181 -9.04 1.14 -8.86
CA PHE A 181 -8.78 2.13 -7.83
C PHE A 181 -8.25 1.47 -6.57
N VAL A 182 -7.01 1.78 -6.19
CA VAL A 182 -6.31 1.11 -5.09
C VAL A 182 -5.80 2.11 -4.08
N SER A 183 -6.15 1.94 -2.80
CA SER A 183 -5.51 2.68 -1.73
C SER A 183 -4.26 1.94 -1.27
N SER A 184 -3.23 2.69 -0.90
CA SER A 184 -2.11 2.11 -0.16
C SER A 184 -1.45 3.14 0.75
N HIS A 185 -0.86 2.66 1.84
CA HIS A 185 0.14 3.39 2.60
C HIS A 185 1.58 2.94 2.28
N LEU A 186 1.76 1.95 1.39
CA LEU A 186 3.08 1.48 0.94
C LEU A 186 3.45 2.19 -0.36
N MET A 187 4.23 3.27 -0.24
CA MET A 187 4.59 4.13 -1.37
C MET A 187 5.45 3.39 -2.41
N SER A 188 6.40 2.56 -1.98
CA SER A 188 7.25 1.77 -2.89
C SER A 188 6.44 0.84 -3.78
N GLU A 189 5.41 0.22 -3.24
CA GLU A 189 4.50 -0.66 -3.99
C GLU A 189 3.63 0.12 -4.96
N MET A 190 3.12 1.29 -4.54
CA MET A 190 2.32 2.13 -5.41
C MET A 190 3.13 2.66 -6.60
N ALA A 191 4.39 3.03 -6.39
CA ALA A 191 5.28 3.49 -7.45
C ALA A 191 5.48 2.45 -8.57
N LEU A 192 5.41 1.15 -8.21
CA LEU A 192 5.56 0.05 -9.17
C LEU A 192 4.24 -0.41 -9.78
N THR A 193 3.11 -0.03 -9.20
CA THR A 193 1.79 -0.60 -9.52
C THR A 193 0.86 0.39 -10.21
N ALA A 194 0.84 1.65 -9.79
CA ALA A 194 -0.04 2.67 -10.32
C ALA A 194 0.54 3.35 -11.57
N ASP A 195 -0.37 3.82 -12.43
CA ASP A 195 -0.07 4.71 -13.54
C ASP A 195 -0.37 6.17 -13.15
N HIS A 196 -1.38 6.35 -12.29
CA HIS A 196 -1.91 7.64 -11.87
C HIS A 196 -2.06 7.71 -10.35
N LEU A 197 -1.81 8.88 -9.75
CA LEU A 197 -1.90 9.09 -8.31
C LEU A 197 -2.90 10.18 -7.96
N ILE A 198 -3.67 9.89 -6.92
CA ILE A 198 -4.50 10.85 -6.21
C ILE A 198 -3.98 10.87 -4.78
N VAL A 199 -3.37 11.98 -4.37
CA VAL A 199 -2.80 12.15 -3.04
C VAL A 199 -3.69 13.07 -2.22
N ILE A 200 -4.06 12.62 -1.03
CA ILE A 200 -4.89 13.36 -0.09
C ILE A 200 -4.21 13.58 1.26
N GLY A 201 -4.49 14.72 1.88
CA GLY A 201 -4.04 15.07 3.23
C GLY A 201 -5.11 15.86 3.95
N ARG A 202 -5.36 15.54 5.22
CA ARG A 202 -6.42 16.17 6.05
C ARG A 202 -7.79 16.27 5.33
N GLY A 203 -8.17 15.23 4.58
CA GLY A 203 -9.44 15.18 3.88
C GLY A 203 -9.49 15.95 2.55
N GLN A 204 -8.40 16.55 2.10
CA GLN A 204 -8.34 17.39 0.90
C GLN A 204 -7.38 16.83 -0.14
N LEU A 205 -7.61 17.17 -1.41
CA LEU A 205 -6.72 16.82 -2.52
C LEU A 205 -5.43 17.63 -2.44
N LEU A 206 -4.29 16.94 -2.48
CA LEU A 206 -2.95 17.53 -2.58
C LEU A 206 -2.39 17.41 -3.99
N ALA A 207 -2.63 16.27 -4.66
CA ALA A 207 -2.16 16.03 -6.03
C ALA A 207 -3.10 15.06 -6.78
N ASP A 208 -3.23 15.29 -8.09
CA ASP A 208 -3.95 14.46 -9.07
C ASP A 208 -3.13 14.51 -10.37
N MET A 209 -2.25 13.52 -10.58
CA MET A 209 -1.30 13.48 -11.69
C MET A 209 -0.71 12.08 -11.90
N SER A 210 0.05 11.87 -12.97
CA SER A 210 0.76 10.60 -13.19
C SER A 210 1.81 10.34 -12.10
N VAL A 211 2.17 9.06 -11.88
CA VAL A 211 3.26 8.71 -10.94
C VAL A 211 4.57 9.39 -11.34
N THR A 212 4.89 9.38 -12.64
CA THR A 212 6.12 9.96 -13.18
C THR A 212 6.16 11.46 -12.93
N ASP A 213 5.09 12.18 -13.25
CA ASP A 213 5.03 13.64 -13.02
C ASP A 213 5.10 13.96 -11.53
N PHE A 214 4.44 13.17 -10.68
CA PHE A 214 4.46 13.36 -9.24
C PHE A 214 5.87 13.24 -8.67
N ILE A 215 6.62 12.22 -9.10
CA ILE A 215 8.01 12.04 -8.74
C ILE A 215 8.80 13.24 -9.27
N SER A 216 8.78 13.52 -10.57
CA SER A 216 9.57 14.60 -11.16
C SER A 216 9.30 15.99 -10.56
N ALA A 217 8.06 16.29 -10.17
CA ALA A 217 7.69 17.59 -9.60
C ALA A 217 8.08 17.77 -8.13
N ASN A 218 8.21 16.67 -7.36
CA ASN A 218 8.40 16.73 -5.90
C ASN A 218 9.74 16.10 -5.44
N SER A 219 10.43 15.43 -6.34
CA SER A 219 11.76 14.88 -6.19
C SER A 219 12.78 15.86 -6.74
N ALA A 220 13.77 16.21 -5.91
CA ALA A 220 14.98 16.85 -6.43
C ALA A 220 15.93 15.71 -6.76
N ASP A 221 16.06 15.37 -8.05
CA ASP A 221 17.07 14.42 -8.49
C ASP A 221 18.44 14.94 -8.03
N PHE A 222 19.19 14.07 -7.38
CA PHE A 222 20.55 14.39 -6.95
C PHE A 222 21.50 13.30 -7.39
N ALA A 223 22.71 13.69 -7.75
CA ALA A 223 23.81 12.77 -7.89
C ALA A 223 24.45 12.56 -6.53
N ARG A 224 24.68 11.31 -6.16
CA ARG A 224 25.48 10.94 -5.01
C ARG A 224 26.91 10.70 -5.48
N VAL A 225 27.83 11.43 -4.88
CA VAL A 225 29.24 11.46 -5.29
C VAL A 225 30.11 11.10 -4.10
N ARG A 226 31.04 10.17 -4.27
CA ARG A 226 32.00 9.78 -3.22
C ARG A 226 33.41 9.90 -3.75
N THR A 227 34.27 10.54 -2.96
CA THR A 227 35.73 10.62 -3.19
C THR A 227 36.45 9.70 -2.20
N PRO A 228 37.72 9.31 -2.45
CA PRO A 228 38.52 8.56 -1.49
C PRO A 228 38.56 9.23 -0.11
N ASP A 229 38.31 8.45 0.95
CA ASP A 229 38.32 8.96 2.33
C ASP A 229 39.71 9.36 2.83
N THR A 230 40.75 8.90 2.14
CA THR A 230 42.15 9.18 2.46
C THR A 230 42.59 10.60 2.15
N GLU A 231 41.81 11.36 1.38
CA GLU A 231 42.18 12.70 0.90
C GLU A 231 41.03 13.71 1.04
N PRO A 232 40.78 14.24 2.25
CA PRO A 232 39.70 15.22 2.50
C PRO A 232 39.79 16.48 1.63
N GLN A 233 41.01 16.87 1.22
CA GLN A 233 41.21 18.02 0.33
C GLN A 233 40.58 17.82 -1.06
N GLN A 234 40.53 16.57 -1.56
CA GLN A 234 39.88 16.28 -2.84
C GLN A 234 38.37 16.48 -2.78
N ARG A 235 37.75 16.14 -1.64
CA ARG A 235 36.31 16.36 -1.40
C ARG A 235 35.97 17.84 -1.40
N GLU A 236 36.78 18.66 -0.73
CA GLU A 236 36.60 20.12 -0.69
C GLU A 236 36.83 20.75 -2.08
N LYS A 237 37.87 20.32 -2.80
CA LYS A 237 38.16 20.77 -4.17
C LYS A 237 37.00 20.47 -5.13
N LEU A 238 36.43 19.26 -5.05
CA LEU A 238 35.29 18.86 -5.85
C LEU A 238 34.02 19.64 -5.49
N SER A 239 33.75 19.81 -4.19
CA SER A 239 32.59 20.59 -3.70
C SER A 239 32.63 22.03 -4.22
N ALA A 240 33.81 22.67 -4.17
CA ALA A 240 34.01 24.02 -4.70
C ALA A 240 33.78 24.09 -6.21
N ALA A 241 34.40 23.18 -6.98
CA ALA A 241 34.28 23.14 -8.44
C ALA A 241 32.83 22.88 -8.93
N LEU A 242 32.11 22.01 -8.23
CA LEU A 242 30.69 21.74 -8.51
C LEU A 242 29.82 22.95 -8.18
N THR A 243 30.11 23.66 -7.09
CA THR A 243 29.37 24.86 -6.70
C THR A 243 29.61 26.01 -7.68
N GLU A 244 30.85 26.21 -8.12
CA GLU A 244 31.22 27.20 -9.14
C GLU A 244 30.53 26.92 -10.49
N SER A 245 30.33 25.64 -10.82
CA SER A 245 29.61 25.21 -12.02
C SER A 245 28.09 25.32 -11.91
N GLY A 246 27.55 25.84 -10.80
CA GLY A 246 26.11 26.03 -10.58
C GLY A 246 25.39 24.84 -9.94
N GLY A 247 26.13 23.84 -9.43
CA GLY A 247 25.57 22.76 -8.63
C GLY A 247 25.38 23.17 -7.17
N HIS A 248 24.42 22.56 -6.48
CA HIS A 248 24.31 22.67 -5.02
C HIS A 248 24.85 21.40 -4.38
N VAL A 249 25.87 21.54 -3.53
CA VAL A 249 26.54 20.42 -2.87
C VAL A 249 26.20 20.41 -1.38
N LEU A 250 25.73 19.27 -0.88
CA LEU A 250 25.46 19.03 0.53
C LEU A 250 26.24 17.79 1.00
N PRO A 251 27.01 17.86 2.10
CA PRO A 251 27.68 16.69 2.66
C PRO A 251 26.67 15.74 3.34
N GLU A 252 26.87 14.44 3.19
CA GLU A 252 26.12 13.39 3.89
C GLU A 252 26.93 12.79 5.06
N GLN A 253 26.25 12.17 6.02
CA GLN A 253 26.86 11.66 7.26
C GLN A 253 27.89 10.54 7.03
N ASP A 254 27.84 9.88 5.89
CA ASP A 254 28.73 8.77 5.51
C ASP A 254 29.92 9.21 4.64
N GLY A 255 30.14 10.53 4.52
CA GLY A 255 31.26 11.11 3.76
C GLY A 255 30.99 11.30 2.26
N ALA A 256 29.80 10.95 1.78
CA ALA A 256 29.36 11.25 0.41
C ALA A 256 28.92 12.72 0.26
N LEU A 257 28.85 13.18 -0.98
CA LEU A 257 28.34 14.48 -1.39
C LEU A 257 27.04 14.28 -2.18
N ARG A 258 25.99 14.98 -1.78
CA ARG A 258 24.73 15.11 -2.51
C ARG A 258 24.82 16.34 -3.42
N VAL A 259 24.72 16.14 -4.73
CA VAL A 259 24.86 17.20 -5.73
C VAL A 259 23.54 17.35 -6.49
N THR A 260 22.92 18.53 -6.45
CA THR A 260 21.73 18.85 -7.27
C THR A 260 22.07 19.94 -8.30
N GLY A 261 21.23 20.07 -9.34
CA GLY A 261 21.37 21.12 -10.35
C GLY A 261 22.37 20.84 -11.48
N LEU A 262 23.08 19.70 -11.44
CA LEU A 262 24.02 19.27 -12.49
C LEU A 262 23.72 17.84 -12.95
N PRO A 263 23.76 17.56 -14.27
CA PRO A 263 23.61 16.20 -14.79
C PRO A 263 24.89 15.38 -14.54
N LEU A 264 24.75 14.05 -14.39
CA LEU A 264 25.87 13.14 -14.06
C LEU A 264 27.09 13.28 -15.00
N PRO A 265 26.93 13.36 -16.34
CA PRO A 265 28.06 13.55 -17.24
C PRO A 265 28.86 14.81 -16.90
N ARG A 266 28.17 15.92 -16.58
CA ARG A 266 28.82 17.18 -16.22
C ARG A 266 29.59 17.08 -14.91
N ILE A 267 29.05 16.36 -13.93
CA ILE A 267 29.73 16.09 -12.65
C ILE A 267 31.00 15.25 -12.89
N SER A 268 30.93 14.27 -13.79
CA SER A 268 32.09 13.47 -14.19
C SER A 268 33.17 14.31 -14.87
N ASP A 269 32.78 15.19 -15.80
CA ASP A 269 33.70 16.08 -16.50
C ASP A 269 34.42 17.01 -15.51
N ILE A 270 33.67 17.64 -14.59
CA ILE A 270 34.23 18.52 -13.55
C ILE A 270 35.20 17.73 -12.65
N ALA A 271 34.86 16.50 -12.26
CA ALA A 271 35.77 15.69 -11.46
C ALA A 271 37.08 15.38 -12.22
N HIS A 272 36.97 15.07 -13.52
CA HIS A 272 38.13 14.79 -14.37
C HIS A 272 39.01 16.04 -14.58
N ASP A 273 38.41 17.18 -14.93
CA ASP A 273 39.13 18.44 -15.18
C ASP A 273 39.91 18.93 -13.95
N HIS A 274 39.42 18.59 -12.76
CA HIS A 274 40.05 18.93 -11.48
C HIS A 274 40.92 17.80 -10.91
N ASP A 275 41.19 16.73 -11.67
CA ASP A 275 41.99 15.56 -11.26
C ASP A 275 41.50 14.93 -9.93
N VAL A 276 40.18 14.90 -9.75
CA VAL A 276 39.53 14.28 -8.59
C VAL A 276 39.02 12.90 -8.96
N ARG A 277 39.51 11.89 -8.25
CA ARG A 277 39.04 10.52 -8.41
C ARG A 277 37.68 10.33 -7.73
N LEU A 278 36.72 9.80 -8.47
CA LEU A 278 35.42 9.37 -7.93
C LEU A 278 35.46 7.87 -7.60
N TRP A 279 34.99 7.51 -6.41
CA TRP A 279 34.65 6.13 -6.01
C TRP A 279 33.20 5.79 -6.34
N GLU A 280 32.32 6.78 -6.25
CA GLU A 280 30.90 6.65 -6.56
C GLU A 280 30.45 7.88 -7.35
N LEU A 281 29.74 7.65 -8.44
CA LEU A 281 28.93 8.64 -9.13
C LEU A 281 27.63 7.93 -9.52
N SER A 282 26.64 8.00 -8.65
CA SER A 282 25.37 7.29 -8.81
C SER A 282 24.21 8.29 -8.90
N PRO A 283 23.25 8.08 -9.82
CA PRO A 283 22.04 8.86 -9.82
C PRO A 283 21.19 8.42 -8.63
N HIS A 284 20.72 9.38 -7.85
CA HIS A 284 19.68 9.15 -6.85
C HIS A 284 18.40 9.81 -7.34
N GLN A 285 17.52 8.98 -7.93
CA GLN A 285 16.17 9.40 -8.29
C GLN A 285 15.36 9.43 -7.01
N ALA A 286 14.75 10.57 -6.69
CA ALA A 286 14.01 10.63 -5.44
C ALA A 286 12.73 9.77 -5.54
N SER A 287 12.49 9.01 -4.48
CA SER A 287 11.44 8.00 -4.47
C SER A 287 10.04 8.61 -4.31
N LEU A 288 9.00 7.86 -4.66
CA LEU A 288 7.62 8.28 -4.37
C LEU A 288 7.40 8.57 -2.87
N GLU A 289 8.10 7.84 -2.01
CA GLU A 289 8.07 8.06 -0.56
C GLU A 289 8.65 9.41 -0.17
N GLU A 290 9.82 9.78 -0.70
CA GLU A 290 10.45 11.07 -0.41
C GLU A 290 9.64 12.25 -0.95
N ALA A 291 9.17 12.14 -2.19
CA ALA A 291 8.27 13.11 -2.81
C ALA A 291 7.02 13.34 -1.95
N TYR A 292 6.40 12.24 -1.51
CA TYR A 292 5.23 12.27 -0.64
C TYR A 292 5.54 12.88 0.74
N MET A 293 6.67 12.52 1.36
CA MET A 293 7.05 13.07 2.66
C MET A 293 7.25 14.58 2.60
N ARG A 294 7.94 15.09 1.57
CA ARG A 294 8.10 16.54 1.36
C ARG A 294 6.75 17.25 1.23
N MET A 295 5.84 16.70 0.44
CA MET A 295 4.52 17.30 0.22
C MET A 295 3.63 17.24 1.47
N THR A 296 3.72 16.16 2.25
CA THR A 296 2.85 15.94 3.42
C THR A 296 3.44 16.42 4.74
N GLN A 297 4.69 16.91 4.78
CA GLN A 297 5.34 17.43 5.98
C GLN A 297 4.48 18.46 6.75
N GLY A 298 3.66 19.27 6.08
CA GLY A 298 2.71 20.21 6.71
C GLY A 298 1.34 19.66 7.09
N ALA A 299 1.00 18.43 6.69
CA ALA A 299 -0.35 17.86 6.70
C ALA A 299 -0.54 16.61 7.58
N VAL A 300 0.50 16.15 8.30
CA VAL A 300 0.41 14.99 9.20
C VAL A 300 0.01 15.44 10.61
N ASP A 301 -1.08 14.86 11.16
CA ASP A 301 -1.60 15.22 12.49
C ASP A 301 -0.91 14.46 13.64
N TYR A 302 -0.22 13.35 13.35
CA TYR A 302 0.51 12.54 14.33
C TYR A 302 1.95 12.30 13.86
N ARG A 303 2.91 12.96 14.51
CA ARG A 303 4.35 12.74 14.32
C ARG A 303 4.90 11.91 15.47
N SER A 304 5.51 10.78 15.16
CA SER A 304 6.36 10.06 16.11
C SER A 304 7.77 10.63 15.99
N THR A 305 8.21 11.45 16.94
CA THR A 305 9.59 11.95 16.98
C THR A 305 10.48 10.97 17.73
N ILE A 306 11.65 10.67 17.16
CA ILE A 306 12.68 9.83 17.81
C ILE A 306 13.19 10.50 19.11
N ASP A 307 13.06 11.83 19.24
CA ASP A 307 13.37 12.59 20.46
C ASP A 307 12.69 12.03 21.72
N GLN A 308 11.50 11.44 21.61
CA GLN A 308 10.82 10.86 22.78
C GLN A 308 11.50 9.59 23.31
N LYS A 309 12.47 9.03 22.59
CA LYS A 309 13.28 7.89 23.04
C LYS A 309 14.39 8.30 24.00
N GLU A 310 14.83 9.57 23.98
CA GLU A 310 15.84 10.08 24.92
C GLU A 310 15.29 10.13 26.36
N GLY A 311 13.99 10.43 26.52
CA GLY A 311 13.32 10.42 27.83
C GLY A 311 13.02 9.03 28.40
N LEU A 312 13.20 7.96 27.62
CA LEU A 312 13.01 6.57 28.06
C LEU A 312 14.33 5.91 28.50
N GLN A 313 15.47 6.56 28.26
CA GLN A 313 16.75 6.15 28.84
C GLN A 313 16.83 6.73 30.26
N GLN A 314 16.34 5.97 31.24
CA GLN A 314 16.65 6.30 32.63
C GLN A 314 18.17 6.26 32.79
N PRO A 315 18.83 7.36 33.21
CA PRO A 315 20.23 7.28 33.60
C PRO A 315 20.33 6.28 34.74
N LEU A 316 21.25 5.31 34.62
CA LEU A 316 21.55 4.39 35.71
C LEU A 316 21.84 5.22 36.97
N PRO A 317 21.24 4.90 38.13
CA PRO A 317 21.52 5.63 39.36
C PRO A 317 23.03 5.58 39.65
N PRO A 318 23.63 6.68 40.14
CA PRO A 318 25.07 6.75 40.37
C PRO A 318 25.51 5.61 41.31
N GLY A 319 26.32 4.70 40.78
CA GLY A 319 26.80 3.50 41.48
C GLY A 319 26.25 2.15 40.95
N ALA A 320 25.30 2.15 40.02
CA ALA A 320 24.84 0.92 39.38
C ALA A 320 25.80 0.51 38.25
N GLN A 321 26.60 -0.52 38.51
CA GLN A 321 27.38 -1.20 37.46
C GLN A 321 26.43 -2.11 36.66
N PRO A 322 26.51 -2.12 35.31
CA PRO A 322 25.75 -3.09 34.52
C PRO A 322 26.15 -4.52 34.94
N PRO A 323 25.19 -5.46 35.00
CA PRO A 323 25.47 -6.81 35.46
C PRO A 323 26.58 -7.43 34.60
N MET A 324 27.70 -7.77 35.25
CA MET A 324 28.76 -8.55 34.63
C MET A 324 28.18 -9.90 34.17
N PRO A 325 28.47 -10.36 32.95
CA PRO A 325 28.07 -11.68 32.51
C PRO A 325 28.69 -12.72 33.45
N VAL A 326 27.86 -13.51 34.11
CA VAL A 326 28.32 -14.65 34.91
C VAL A 326 28.80 -15.73 33.92
N PRO A 327 30.08 -16.14 33.94
CA PRO A 327 30.55 -17.21 33.07
C PRO A 327 29.86 -18.51 33.48
N GLY A 328 29.11 -19.15 32.58
CA GLY A 328 28.59 -20.51 32.77
C GLY A 328 27.07 -20.70 32.65
N GLN A 329 26.27 -19.67 32.39
CA GLN A 329 24.89 -19.87 31.92
C GLN A 329 24.78 -19.44 30.47
N GLY A 330 24.79 -20.43 29.57
CA GLY A 330 24.74 -20.21 28.14
C GLY A 330 23.45 -19.53 27.70
N GLN A 331 23.58 -18.38 27.03
CA GLN A 331 22.60 -17.99 26.03
C GLN A 331 23.03 -18.59 24.68
N PRO A 332 22.16 -19.34 23.98
CA PRO A 332 22.47 -19.83 22.64
C PRO A 332 22.51 -18.64 21.66
N GLY A 333 23.64 -18.47 20.97
CA GLY A 333 23.68 -17.68 19.73
C GLY A 333 24.53 -16.41 19.72
N TRP A 334 25.24 -16.07 20.79
CA TRP A 334 26.16 -14.91 20.74
C TRP A 334 27.60 -15.36 20.46
N TYR A 335 28.10 -15.08 19.25
CA TYR A 335 29.52 -15.23 18.90
C TYR A 335 30.18 -13.86 18.94
N ALA A 336 31.05 -13.62 19.93
CA ALA A 336 31.89 -12.42 19.95
C ALA A 336 33.11 -12.64 19.03
N PRO A 337 33.48 -11.69 18.17
CA PRO A 337 34.71 -11.81 17.38
C PRO A 337 35.95 -11.73 18.29
N PRO A 338 37.04 -12.45 17.98
CA PRO A 338 38.24 -12.43 18.80
C PRO A 338 38.94 -11.05 18.73
N PRO A 339 39.60 -10.61 19.81
CA PRO A 339 40.29 -9.33 19.84
C PRO A 339 41.56 -9.35 18.96
N PRO A 340 41.98 -8.20 18.42
CA PRO A 340 43.16 -8.10 17.57
C PRO A 340 44.45 -8.27 18.40
N GLN A 341 45.31 -9.22 18.03
CA GLN A 341 46.65 -9.35 18.61
C GLN A 341 47.58 -8.27 18.07
N GLN A 342 48.20 -7.51 18.98
CA GLN A 342 49.23 -6.53 18.67
C GLN A 342 50.58 -7.23 18.40
N GLY A 343 51.11 -7.03 17.19
CA GLY A 343 52.55 -6.92 16.92
C GLY A 343 53.37 -8.21 16.70
N GLY A 344 53.61 -8.56 15.43
CA GLY A 344 54.67 -9.48 14.99
C GLY A 344 54.59 -9.77 13.49
N HIS A 345 55.61 -9.35 12.72
CA HIS A 345 55.63 -9.25 11.25
C HIS A 345 55.48 -10.57 10.44
N PRO A 346 55.14 -10.48 9.13
CA PRO A 346 54.48 -11.55 8.38
C PRO A 346 55.42 -12.37 7.47
N PHE A 347 54.91 -13.53 7.03
CA PHE A 347 55.42 -14.45 6.01
C PHE A 347 56.69 -15.27 6.32
N ALA A 348 56.47 -16.55 6.65
CA ALA A 348 57.41 -17.62 6.33
C ALA A 348 56.63 -18.89 5.92
N MET A 349 56.78 -19.31 4.66
CA MET A 349 56.32 -20.61 4.17
C MET A 349 57.17 -21.75 4.76
N PRO A 350 56.62 -22.97 4.92
CA PRO A 350 57.42 -24.18 4.94
C PRO A 350 57.48 -24.87 3.55
N PRO A 351 58.58 -25.57 3.23
CA PRO A 351 58.89 -26.06 1.88
C PRO A 351 58.38 -27.48 1.57
N GLN A 352 58.51 -27.83 0.29
CA GLN A 352 58.16 -29.08 -0.38
C GLN A 352 58.89 -30.33 0.16
N GLY A 353 58.17 -31.45 0.15
CA GLY A 353 58.72 -32.81 0.21
C GLY A 353 57.67 -33.84 -0.20
N ALA A 354 57.85 -34.47 -1.36
CA ALA A 354 57.11 -35.64 -1.86
C ALA A 354 58.08 -36.85 -1.95
N PRO A 355 57.68 -38.09 -2.32
CA PRO A 355 56.35 -38.61 -2.69
C PRO A 355 55.97 -39.97 -2.02
N GLY A 356 54.69 -40.36 -2.09
CA GLY A 356 54.29 -41.73 -1.71
C GLY A 356 52.80 -42.06 -1.82
N GLN A 357 52.41 -42.62 -2.97
CA GLN A 357 51.26 -43.50 -3.25
C GLN A 357 49.82 -42.95 -3.13
N ALA A 358 49.13 -42.96 -4.29
CA ALA A 358 47.68 -42.96 -4.41
C ALA A 358 47.21 -44.27 -5.06
N PRO A 359 45.97 -44.71 -4.78
CA PRO A 359 45.09 -45.11 -5.86
C PRO A 359 43.71 -44.43 -5.83
N SER A 360 43.27 -44.08 -7.04
CA SER A 360 41.91 -43.80 -7.57
C SER A 360 40.85 -44.83 -7.18
N GLY A 361 39.53 -44.62 -7.20
CA GLY A 361 38.58 -43.64 -7.77
C GLY A 361 37.15 -44.02 -7.26
N PRO A 362 36.01 -43.87 -7.99
CA PRO A 362 35.88 -43.42 -9.38
C PRO A 362 34.61 -42.56 -9.73
N TYR A 363 34.67 -41.92 -10.92
CA TYR A 363 33.61 -41.34 -11.77
C TYR A 363 32.79 -40.12 -11.26
N GLY A 364 32.68 -38.98 -11.95
CA GLY A 364 33.06 -38.60 -13.32
C GLY A 364 31.87 -37.97 -14.07
N ALA A 365 31.93 -36.68 -14.38
CA ALA A 365 31.05 -36.01 -15.35
C ALA A 365 31.31 -36.54 -16.79
N PRO A 366 30.41 -36.30 -17.77
CA PRO A 366 30.74 -35.24 -18.76
C PRO A 366 29.53 -34.56 -19.44
N GLY A 367 29.81 -33.49 -20.22
CA GLY A 367 28.84 -32.80 -21.09
C GLY A 367 28.98 -33.13 -22.59
N GLY A 368 28.01 -32.68 -23.41
CA GLY A 368 28.07 -32.58 -24.89
C GLY A 368 26.83 -33.08 -25.67
N THR A 369 26.14 -32.18 -26.39
CA THR A 369 25.01 -32.36 -27.36
C THR A 369 25.50 -32.71 -28.80
N PRO A 370 24.68 -32.96 -29.89
CA PRO A 370 23.19 -33.03 -30.08
C PRO A 370 22.58 -34.16 -31.00
N ALA A 371 21.24 -34.39 -30.87
CA ALA A 371 20.17 -34.77 -31.86
C ALA A 371 20.12 -36.17 -32.60
N PRO A 372 19.01 -36.57 -33.29
CA PRO A 372 18.03 -37.66 -32.96
C PRO A 372 17.99 -38.81 -34.05
N PRO A 373 16.98 -39.71 -34.22
CA PRO A 373 15.69 -40.00 -33.53
C PRO A 373 15.40 -41.51 -33.21
N ALA A 374 14.33 -41.82 -32.45
CA ALA A 374 13.34 -42.91 -32.70
C ALA A 374 12.59 -43.41 -31.42
N ALA A 375 11.26 -43.37 -31.53
CA ALA A 375 10.22 -44.30 -31.04
C ALA A 375 10.38 -45.20 -29.78
N SER A 376 9.35 -45.07 -28.93
CA SER A 376 8.49 -46.14 -28.37
C SER A 376 8.68 -46.61 -26.91
N ALA A 377 7.50 -46.71 -26.26
CA ALA A 377 7.07 -47.69 -25.26
C ALA A 377 7.14 -47.37 -23.74
N ALA A 378 5.92 -47.20 -23.21
CA ALA A 378 5.32 -47.90 -22.07
C ALA A 378 5.65 -47.45 -20.62
N ALA A 379 4.65 -46.80 -20.02
CA ALA A 379 4.45 -46.63 -18.59
C ALA A 379 3.81 -47.88 -17.94
N PRO A 380 4.07 -48.17 -16.65
CA PRO A 380 3.45 -49.29 -15.94
C PRO A 380 2.02 -48.98 -15.42
N PRO A 381 1.16 -50.00 -15.23
CA PRO A 381 -0.28 -49.83 -15.03
C PRO A 381 -0.71 -49.58 -13.57
N ASN A 382 -1.84 -48.87 -13.46
CA ASN A 382 -2.56 -48.46 -12.25
C ASN A 382 -3.50 -49.59 -11.73
N PRO A 383 -3.47 -49.99 -10.44
CA PRO A 383 -4.12 -51.22 -9.96
C PRO A 383 -5.56 -51.08 -9.41
N TYR A 384 -6.33 -50.06 -9.79
CA TYR A 384 -7.74 -49.96 -9.36
C TYR A 384 -8.69 -49.70 -10.54
N ALA A 385 -8.96 -50.76 -11.31
CA ALA A 385 -10.06 -50.81 -12.28
C ALA A 385 -10.84 -52.12 -12.10
N GLN A 386 -12.15 -52.01 -11.85
CA GLN A 386 -13.12 -53.11 -11.98
C GLN A 386 -14.36 -52.62 -12.78
N PRO A 387 -15.07 -53.55 -13.45
CA PRO A 387 -15.73 -53.32 -14.75
C PRO A 387 -17.26 -53.01 -14.68
N PRO A 388 -17.91 -52.68 -15.81
CA PRO A 388 -19.27 -52.14 -15.84
C PRO A 388 -20.36 -53.21 -16.10
N GLY A 389 -21.60 -52.93 -15.70
CA GLY A 389 -22.75 -53.69 -16.18
C GLY A 389 -24.13 -53.32 -15.62
N HIS A 390 -25.02 -52.91 -16.54
CA HIS A 390 -26.48 -53.13 -16.59
C HIS A 390 -27.47 -52.19 -15.87
N SER A 391 -28.40 -51.67 -16.68
CA SER A 391 -29.77 -51.18 -16.40
C SER A 391 -30.71 -51.89 -17.43
N PRO A 392 -32.07 -51.87 -17.38
CA PRO A 392 -32.99 -50.97 -16.63
C PRO A 392 -34.34 -51.56 -16.07
N GLN A 393 -35.02 -50.76 -15.22
CA GLN A 393 -36.51 -50.58 -15.00
C GLN A 393 -37.41 -51.70 -14.41
N PRO A 394 -38.68 -51.44 -13.96
CA PRO A 394 -39.27 -50.27 -13.23
C PRO A 394 -40.22 -50.68 -12.06
N SER A 395 -40.89 -49.69 -11.42
CA SER A 395 -42.18 -49.72 -10.66
C SER A 395 -42.13 -49.53 -9.13
N ALA A 396 -42.77 -48.46 -8.63
CA ALA A 396 -43.84 -48.45 -7.60
C ALA A 396 -43.89 -47.17 -6.72
N GLN A 397 -45.02 -46.47 -6.88
CA GLN A 397 -45.81 -45.62 -5.96
C GLN A 397 -45.25 -45.14 -4.58
N GLN A 398 -45.26 -43.79 -4.43
CA GLN A 398 -45.75 -42.91 -3.35
C GLN A 398 -46.27 -43.52 -2.01
N PRO A 399 -46.20 -42.82 -0.84
CA PRO A 399 -46.69 -41.43 -0.70
C PRO A 399 -45.91 -40.46 0.23
N ALA A 400 -46.27 -39.18 0.12
CA ALA A 400 -45.83 -38.04 0.92
C ALA A 400 -46.27 -38.12 2.39
N PRO A 401 -45.61 -37.36 3.28
CA PRO A 401 -46.40 -36.48 4.14
C PRO A 401 -45.80 -35.09 4.44
N GLN A 402 -46.71 -34.12 4.42
CA GLN A 402 -46.92 -33.03 5.37
C GLN A 402 -45.96 -31.83 5.43
N ALA A 403 -46.58 -30.66 5.26
CA ALA A 403 -46.06 -29.32 5.46
C ALA A 403 -45.85 -28.99 6.96
N PRO A 404 -44.80 -28.23 7.32
CA PRO A 404 -44.66 -27.70 8.66
C PRO A 404 -45.45 -26.39 8.84
N GLN A 405 -46.30 -26.36 9.87
CA GLN A 405 -46.93 -25.16 10.44
C GLN A 405 -45.89 -24.28 11.19
N PRO A 406 -46.16 -22.96 11.35
CA PRO A 406 -45.16 -21.98 11.77
C PRO A 406 -44.90 -21.99 13.30
N PRO A 407 -43.71 -21.57 13.75
CA PRO A 407 -43.42 -21.49 15.19
C PRO A 407 -44.02 -20.23 15.83
N ALA A 408 -44.51 -20.43 17.05
CA ALA A 408 -45.07 -19.45 17.97
C ALA A 408 -44.01 -18.46 18.53
N GLN A 409 -44.47 -17.26 18.85
CA GLN A 409 -43.75 -16.23 19.60
C GLN A 409 -43.43 -16.69 21.04
N PRO A 410 -42.33 -16.18 21.63
CA PRO A 410 -42.29 -15.92 23.06
C PRO A 410 -42.16 -14.42 23.39
N ALA A 411 -42.72 -14.12 24.56
CA ALA A 411 -43.00 -12.81 25.12
C ALA A 411 -41.78 -11.97 25.55
N ALA A 412 -42.10 -10.70 25.80
CA ALA A 412 -41.25 -9.59 26.19
C ALA A 412 -40.43 -9.79 27.49
N GLN A 413 -39.23 -9.19 27.50
CA GLN A 413 -38.57 -8.71 28.73
C GLN A 413 -38.01 -7.30 28.47
N ALA A 414 -38.36 -6.39 29.38
CA ALA A 414 -38.00 -4.97 29.41
C ALA A 414 -36.62 -4.75 30.09
N PRO A 415 -36.03 -3.54 29.99
CA PRO A 415 -34.59 -3.31 30.05
C PRO A 415 -34.03 -3.06 31.46
N GLN A 416 -32.77 -3.42 31.68
CA GLN A 416 -31.98 -3.02 32.86
C GLN A 416 -30.90 -2.00 32.44
N ALA A 417 -30.91 -0.86 33.13
CA ALA A 417 -29.97 0.25 33.05
C ALA A 417 -28.90 0.13 34.19
N PRO A 418 -27.82 0.95 34.17
CA PRO A 418 -26.48 0.56 34.62
C PRO A 418 -26.14 0.95 36.07
N ALA A 419 -25.08 0.33 36.61
CA ALA A 419 -24.48 0.69 37.89
C ALA A 419 -23.13 1.41 37.72
N VAL A 420 -23.00 2.54 38.43
CA VAL A 420 -21.82 3.39 38.62
C VAL A 420 -21.09 2.97 39.91
N PRO A 421 -19.84 3.39 40.15
CA PRO A 421 -19.59 4.04 41.45
C PRO A 421 -18.81 5.37 41.38
N ALA A 422 -19.18 6.23 42.34
CA ALA A 422 -18.66 7.55 42.73
C ALA A 422 -17.21 7.51 43.25
N GLY A 423 -16.45 8.57 43.54
CA GLY A 423 -16.57 10.05 43.62
C GLY A 423 -15.12 10.58 43.74
N GLU A 424 -14.77 11.85 43.49
CA GLU A 424 -14.94 13.03 44.35
C GLU A 424 -14.47 14.29 43.57
N ALA A 425 -15.13 15.42 43.82
CA ALA A 425 -14.72 16.78 43.44
C ALA A 425 -14.56 17.61 44.72
N PRO A 426 -13.77 18.71 44.71
CA PRO A 426 -14.35 20.08 44.66
C PRO A 426 -13.44 21.04 43.83
N GLN A 427 -13.71 22.30 43.46
CA GLN A 427 -14.74 23.33 43.65
C GLN A 427 -14.41 24.46 42.63
N ALA A 428 -15.43 25.22 42.18
CA ALA A 428 -15.27 26.47 41.41
C ALA A 428 -14.99 27.69 42.33
N PRO A 429 -14.64 28.86 41.77
CA PRO A 429 -15.66 29.93 41.79
C PRO A 429 -15.70 30.89 40.58
N ALA A 430 -16.94 31.30 40.29
CA ALA A 430 -17.47 32.65 39.96
C ALA A 430 -16.85 33.55 38.87
N MET A 431 -17.72 33.94 37.93
CA MET A 431 -17.61 35.14 37.06
C MET A 431 -17.74 36.45 37.85
N PRO A 432 -17.51 37.62 37.21
CA PRO A 432 -18.69 38.40 36.81
C PRO A 432 -18.61 39.13 35.44
N ALA A 433 -19.79 39.18 34.80
CA ALA A 433 -20.49 40.26 34.11
C ALA A 433 -19.80 41.23 33.11
N ALA A 434 -20.50 41.39 31.98
CA ALA A 434 -20.32 42.35 30.89
C ALA A 434 -20.59 43.82 31.28
N PRO A 435 -20.34 44.78 30.35
CA PRO A 435 -21.50 45.40 29.70
C PRO A 435 -21.33 45.67 28.18
N ALA A 436 -22.48 45.77 27.50
CA ALA A 436 -22.68 46.44 26.19
C ALA A 436 -23.63 47.66 26.43
N PRO A 437 -24.13 48.44 25.44
CA PRO A 437 -23.75 48.69 24.03
C PRO A 437 -23.71 50.21 23.68
N GLN A 438 -23.37 50.59 22.43
CA GLN A 438 -23.78 51.84 21.73
C GLN A 438 -23.35 51.74 20.25
N ALA A 439 -24.23 51.57 19.26
CA ALA A 439 -25.08 52.57 18.56
C ALA A 439 -24.30 53.70 17.87
N SER A 440 -24.27 53.72 16.51
CA SER A 440 -24.74 54.86 15.68
C SER A 440 -24.32 54.76 14.19
N ALA A 441 -25.33 54.90 13.33
CA ALA A 441 -25.43 55.65 12.07
C ALA A 441 -24.51 55.38 10.84
N ALA A 442 -25.20 55.12 9.72
CA ALA A 442 -24.77 55.40 8.35
C ALA A 442 -24.62 56.92 8.08
N PRO A 443 -23.93 57.31 6.99
CA PRO A 443 -24.69 57.80 5.84
C PRO A 443 -24.12 57.40 4.46
N ALA A 444 -24.97 57.49 3.44
CA ALA A 444 -24.65 57.42 2.01
C ALA A 444 -24.39 58.84 1.42
N PRO A 445 -24.24 59.01 0.08
CA PRO A 445 -23.01 59.34 -0.64
C PRO A 445 -22.93 60.83 -1.08
N PRO A 446 -22.00 61.19 -1.97
CA PRO A 446 -22.42 62.03 -3.10
C PRO A 446 -21.92 61.55 -4.47
N ALA A 447 -22.77 61.86 -5.45
CA ALA A 447 -22.56 61.76 -6.89
C ALA A 447 -21.65 62.88 -7.41
N SER A 448 -20.98 62.62 -8.55
CA SER A 448 -20.72 63.59 -9.63
C SER A 448 -20.18 62.84 -10.86
N ALA A 449 -20.96 62.87 -11.95
CA ALA A 449 -20.59 62.47 -13.32
C ALA A 449 -19.90 63.67 -14.05
N PRO A 450 -19.83 63.75 -15.39
CA PRO A 450 -19.57 62.78 -16.47
C PRO A 450 -18.40 63.25 -17.39
N THR A 451 -17.94 62.44 -18.35
CA THR A 451 -17.72 62.91 -19.75
C THR A 451 -17.34 61.80 -20.73
N SER A 452 -18.01 61.85 -21.90
CA SER A 452 -17.63 61.40 -23.25
C SER A 452 -17.32 59.92 -23.46
N ASP A 453 -18.20 59.10 -24.04
CA ASP A 453 -18.75 59.15 -25.42
C ASP A 453 -17.69 58.87 -26.48
N LEU A 454 -17.76 57.70 -27.12
CA LEU A 454 -17.77 57.53 -28.59
C LEU A 454 -17.79 56.02 -28.97
N THR A 455 -18.88 55.65 -29.63
CA THR A 455 -18.98 54.71 -30.77
C THR A 455 -18.69 53.20 -30.59
N LYS A 456 -19.81 52.46 -30.52
CA LYS A 456 -20.16 51.21 -31.26
C LYS A 456 -19.72 51.21 -32.76
N PRO A 457 -19.89 50.14 -33.58
CA PRO A 457 -20.43 48.78 -33.32
C PRO A 457 -19.65 47.60 -33.99
N GLU A 458 -20.13 46.37 -33.70
CA GLU A 458 -20.35 45.19 -34.59
C GLU A 458 -19.28 44.76 -35.62
N ASP A 459 -18.87 43.48 -35.60
CA ASP A 459 -19.56 42.40 -36.35
C ASP A 459 -18.98 41.01 -35.98
N PRO A 460 -19.75 39.91 -36.11
CA PRO A 460 -19.37 38.56 -35.71
C PRO A 460 -18.86 37.73 -36.89
N ARG A 461 -18.08 36.69 -36.58
CA ARG A 461 -18.01 35.41 -37.30
C ARG A 461 -17.40 34.34 -36.42
#